data_AF-D6ZIX4-F1
#
_entry.id   AF-D6ZIX4-F1
#
_cell.length_a   1.000
_cell.length_b   1.000
_cell.length_c   1.000
_cell.angle_alpha   90.00
_cell.angle_beta   90.00
_cell.angle_gamma   90.00
#
_symmetry.space_group_name_H-M   'P 1'
#
loop_
_entity.id
_entity.type
_entity.pdbx_description
1 polymer ?
#
loop_
_entity_poly.entity_id
_entity_poly.type
_entity_poly.pdbx_seq_one_letter_code
_entity_poly.pdbx_strand_id
1 'polypeptide(L)'
;MEYPKGINDKFVQALLDAGRSESGAETPVYNVQTWEPFGTIHCSTFSEGEQSVLRAHAVSDQWSQEGFYARSRILYRFLKQVVRHYGPIIGLNQLLSGKSWLDASAEYFYMITQVRGIKRNLKYLWKPRRGAGTVPRSTYRVWYRPVGVVGMFTSADNPTSMVCDILNPLMAGNAVVNFVTPQAALGSLLMKAMLVDAGMPEDAWRVVVSDSSQFGMKFIPALDYVAAIGSNRMCQQISMECARHSVPVSCFGGIKNIALVMDDAKLWDAAKACARSAFLNAGQSINSVEIIFVHESVREPFEQMMLQYTQEQIRVGRFTDRHATMGSLMYPSRVKKCEKVVKLALDNGARVLMGSHPRPEISPTFFEPTILSNLPYDLDLLETEVYGPLVALLPFEGITSVVRLVTGSRVIDSASVFTRDIDFVRNLINNAEFATVSVNDTYFSMDMSWRAPIQGKGESGQGIRHGLEAILQYTQVFSATRLKSISWVPKDWRSGNWTERLTFWFMGFYSWLSRNVTDTVVADGIRAILRWIRDRFVGPV
;
A
#
# COMPACT_ATOMS: atom_id res chain seq x y z
N MET A 1 31.37 -14.09 1.93
CA MET A 1 29.94 -14.47 2.02
C MET A 1 29.39 -14.64 0.60
N GLU A 2 28.41 -15.51 0.38
CA GLU A 2 27.77 -15.63 -0.94
C GLU A 2 26.64 -14.60 -1.08
N TYR A 3 26.65 -13.83 -2.16
CA TYR A 3 25.63 -12.79 -2.41
C TYR A 3 24.76 -13.12 -3.62
N PRO A 4 23.52 -12.61 -3.66
CA PRO A 4 22.71 -12.55 -4.87
C PRO A 4 23.43 -11.88 -6.04
N LYS A 5 23.08 -12.28 -7.26
CA LYS A 5 23.61 -11.66 -8.48
C LYS A 5 23.34 -10.15 -8.49
N GLY A 6 24.35 -9.37 -8.88
CA GLY A 6 24.25 -7.92 -9.02
C GLY A 6 24.80 -7.12 -7.84
N ILE A 7 25.10 -7.77 -6.71
CA ILE A 7 25.75 -7.15 -5.54
C ILE A 7 27.01 -7.94 -5.14
N ASN A 8 27.89 -7.30 -4.37
CA ASN A 8 29.13 -7.89 -3.86
C ASN A 8 29.52 -7.23 -2.53
N ASP A 9 30.60 -7.71 -1.88
CA ASP A 9 31.08 -7.17 -0.61
C ASP A 9 31.29 -5.65 -0.66
N LYS A 10 31.94 -5.14 -1.72
CA LYS A 10 32.20 -3.70 -1.86
C LYS A 10 30.91 -2.87 -1.88
N PHE A 11 29.89 -3.35 -2.59
CA PHE A 11 28.58 -2.70 -2.66
C PHE A 11 27.90 -2.68 -1.29
N VAL A 12 27.89 -3.82 -0.59
CA VAL A 12 27.24 -3.95 0.71
C VAL A 12 27.95 -3.11 1.77
N GLN A 13 29.28 -3.14 1.80
CA GLN A 13 30.08 -2.31 2.72
C GLN A 13 29.85 -0.81 2.47
N ALA A 14 29.79 -0.38 1.22
CA ALA A 14 29.47 1.02 0.91
C ALA A 14 28.10 1.47 1.45
N LEU A 15 27.09 0.59 1.43
CA LEU A 15 25.77 0.89 2.01
C LEU A 15 25.78 0.89 3.54
N LEU A 16 26.49 -0.05 4.17
CA LEU A 16 26.67 -0.07 5.62
C LEU A 16 27.39 1.20 6.10
N ASP A 17 28.41 1.64 5.35
CA ASP A 17 29.16 2.86 5.63
C ASP A 17 28.32 4.13 5.48
N ALA A 18 27.40 4.16 4.51
CA ALA A 18 26.46 5.27 4.32
C ALA A 18 25.42 5.38 5.47
N GLY A 19 25.21 4.31 6.23
CA GLY A 19 24.29 4.24 7.36
C GLY A 19 24.94 4.51 8.72
N ARG A 20 26.19 4.98 8.77
CA ARG A 20 26.91 5.17 10.03
C ARG A 20 26.34 6.34 10.86
N SER A 21 26.02 6.03 12.11
CA SER A 21 25.89 6.98 13.21
C SER A 21 27.21 6.97 13.99
N GLU A 22 27.64 8.13 14.50
CA GLU A 22 28.95 8.25 15.18
C GLU A 22 28.95 7.68 16.60
N SER A 23 27.78 7.52 17.22
CA SER A 23 27.63 7.18 18.64
C SER A 23 26.55 6.14 18.93
N GLY A 24 25.88 5.66 17.88
CA GLY A 24 24.80 4.68 17.95
C GLY A 24 25.25 3.27 18.26
N ALA A 25 24.39 2.50 18.94
CA ALA A 25 24.62 1.08 19.19
C ALA A 25 24.64 0.30 17.86
N GLU A 26 25.65 -0.55 17.68
CA GLU A 26 25.74 -1.42 16.52
C GLU A 26 24.72 -2.55 16.60
N THR A 27 23.97 -2.74 15.52
CA THR A 27 23.00 -3.83 15.38
C THR A 27 23.31 -4.65 14.13
N PRO A 28 23.31 -6.00 14.20
CA PRO A 28 23.56 -6.83 13.04
C PRO A 28 22.46 -6.74 12.00
N VAL A 29 22.86 -6.81 10.74
CA VAL A 29 21.97 -6.99 9.58
C VAL A 29 22.18 -8.40 9.02
N TYR A 30 21.09 -9.09 8.71
CA TYR A 30 21.11 -10.52 8.39
C TYR A 30 20.87 -10.76 6.90
N ASN A 31 21.58 -11.76 6.35
CA ASN A 31 21.16 -12.39 5.12
C ASN A 31 19.96 -13.26 5.47
N VAL A 32 18.77 -12.87 5.01
CA VAL A 32 17.52 -13.51 5.45
C VAL A 32 17.43 -14.99 5.09
N GLN A 33 18.07 -15.42 4.00
CA GLN A 33 18.03 -16.82 3.57
C GLN A 33 19.04 -17.73 4.28
N THR A 34 20.08 -17.18 4.91
CA THR A 34 20.99 -17.99 5.74
C THR A 34 20.75 -17.77 7.23
N TRP A 35 20.16 -16.62 7.57
CA TRP A 35 20.08 -16.09 8.93
C TRP A 35 21.45 -15.81 9.56
N GLU A 36 22.48 -15.58 8.72
CA GLU A 36 23.82 -15.18 9.16
C GLU A 36 23.97 -13.65 9.04
N PRO A 37 24.58 -12.98 10.03
CA PRO A 37 24.88 -11.56 9.93
C PRO A 37 25.93 -11.32 8.84
N PHE A 38 25.73 -10.29 8.00
CA PHE A 38 26.69 -9.90 6.97
C PHE A 38 27.38 -8.57 7.24
N GLY A 39 26.92 -7.83 8.25
CA GLY A 39 27.47 -6.55 8.68
C GLY A 39 26.68 -5.98 9.84
N THR A 40 27.11 -4.83 10.33
CA THR A 40 26.43 -4.06 11.39
C THR A 40 26.09 -2.67 10.89
N ILE A 41 24.99 -2.12 11.40
CA ILE A 41 24.60 -0.72 11.20
C ILE A 41 24.37 -0.07 12.56
N HIS A 42 24.73 1.19 12.69
CA HIS A 42 24.54 1.93 13.93
C HIS A 42 23.10 2.45 14.02
N CYS A 43 22.40 2.09 15.09
CA CYS A 43 21.11 2.69 15.41
C CYS A 43 21.29 4.15 15.84
N SER A 44 20.44 5.05 15.35
CA SER A 44 20.50 6.47 15.67
C SER A 44 20.29 6.71 17.16
N THR A 45 21.09 7.61 17.73
CA THR A 45 20.86 8.16 19.06
C THR A 45 19.69 9.15 19.04
N PHE A 46 19.12 9.44 20.21
CA PHE A 46 18.03 10.41 20.32
C PHE A 46 18.41 11.78 19.74
N SER A 47 19.63 12.27 20.05
CA SER A 47 20.17 13.54 19.53
C SER A 47 20.26 13.56 18.00
N GLU A 48 20.70 12.48 17.37
CA GLU A 48 20.74 12.37 15.90
C GLU A 48 19.33 12.32 15.28
N GLY A 49 18.37 11.71 15.98
CA GLY A 49 16.96 11.75 15.65
C GLY A 49 16.41 13.19 15.68
N GLU A 50 16.67 13.94 16.76
CA GLU A 50 16.27 15.34 16.90
C GLU A 50 16.89 16.21 15.79
N GLN A 51 18.19 16.06 15.53
CA GLN A 51 18.87 16.76 14.45
C GLN A 51 18.28 16.42 13.08
N SER A 52 17.88 15.17 12.85
CA SER A 52 17.25 14.76 11.59
C SER A 52 15.89 15.43 11.40
N VAL A 53 15.08 15.55 12.45
CA VAL A 53 13.80 16.28 12.41
C VAL A 53 14.04 17.77 12.16
N LEU A 54 15.00 18.39 12.86
CA LEU A 54 15.34 19.81 12.68
C LEU A 54 15.81 20.13 11.25
N ARG A 55 16.67 19.27 10.67
CA ARG A 55 17.13 19.44 9.29
C ARG A 55 16.02 19.24 8.26
N ALA A 56 15.12 18.29 8.50
CA ALA A 56 13.94 18.08 7.66
C ALA A 56 13.03 19.33 7.67
N HIS A 57 12.83 19.95 8.84
CA HIS A 57 12.13 21.24 8.93
C HIS A 57 12.84 22.34 8.16
N ALA A 58 14.15 22.49 8.33
CA ALA A 58 14.95 23.54 7.68
C ALA A 58 14.90 23.48 6.15
N VAL A 59 14.88 22.28 5.56
CA VAL A 59 14.82 22.11 4.09
C VAL A 59 13.40 22.09 3.53
N SER A 60 12.38 21.89 4.37
CA SER A 60 10.98 21.69 3.92
C SER A 60 10.46 22.86 3.08
N ASP A 61 10.74 24.09 3.50
CA ASP A 61 10.35 25.30 2.77
C ASP A 61 11.02 25.39 1.39
N GLN A 62 12.33 25.16 1.33
CA GLN A 62 13.08 25.15 0.07
C GLN A 62 12.53 24.06 -0.87
N TRP A 63 12.35 22.86 -0.35
CA TRP A 63 11.88 21.71 -1.12
C TRP A 63 10.45 21.88 -1.65
N SER A 64 9.58 22.51 -0.86
CA SER A 64 8.24 22.92 -1.28
C SER A 64 8.30 23.88 -2.47
N GLN A 65 9.19 24.88 -2.40
CA GLN A 65 9.36 25.96 -3.40
C GLN A 65 9.99 25.53 -4.73
N GLU A 66 10.77 24.44 -4.77
CA GLU A 66 11.30 23.84 -6.03
C GLU A 66 10.20 23.64 -7.09
N GLY A 67 8.98 23.38 -6.63
CA GLY A 67 7.80 23.28 -7.48
C GLY A 67 7.72 21.97 -8.27
N PHE A 68 6.55 21.74 -8.87
CA PHE A 68 6.23 20.43 -9.45
C PHE A 68 7.16 20.02 -10.61
N TYR A 69 7.63 21.00 -11.42
CA TYR A 69 8.41 20.70 -12.62
C TYR A 69 9.80 20.19 -12.25
N ALA A 70 10.47 20.83 -11.28
CA ALA A 70 11.76 20.39 -10.76
C ALA A 70 11.64 18.99 -10.13
N ARG A 71 10.65 18.77 -9.26
CA ARG A 71 10.38 17.46 -8.65
C ARG A 71 10.08 16.36 -9.69
N SER A 72 9.30 16.68 -10.73
CA SER A 72 9.05 15.76 -11.86
C SER A 72 10.33 15.43 -12.66
N ARG A 73 11.26 16.38 -12.80
CA ARG A 73 12.57 16.15 -13.45
C ARG A 73 13.45 15.22 -12.61
N ILE A 74 13.43 15.37 -11.29
CA ILE A 74 14.11 14.47 -10.35
C ILE A 74 13.57 13.04 -10.50
N LEU A 75 12.25 12.83 -10.48
CA LEU A 75 11.65 11.51 -10.71
C LEU A 75 12.06 10.89 -12.06
N TYR A 76 12.17 11.69 -13.11
CA TYR A 76 12.62 11.20 -14.41
C TYR A 76 14.08 10.71 -14.38
N ARG A 77 14.96 11.43 -13.69
CA ARG A 77 16.37 11.03 -13.52
C ARG A 77 16.48 9.81 -12.60
N PHE A 78 15.75 9.79 -11.49
CA PHE A 78 15.66 8.66 -10.58
C PHE A 78 15.19 7.39 -11.32
N LEU A 79 14.14 7.48 -12.13
CA LEU A 79 13.66 6.36 -12.93
C LEU A 79 14.74 5.82 -13.90
N LYS A 80 15.58 6.69 -14.48
CA LYS A 80 16.72 6.22 -15.30
C LYS A 80 17.73 5.45 -14.48
N GLN A 81 18.03 5.90 -13.26
CA GLN A 81 18.95 5.19 -12.38
C GLN A 81 18.38 3.85 -11.92
N VAL A 82 17.09 3.79 -11.54
CA VAL A 82 16.40 2.54 -11.21
C VAL A 82 16.54 1.52 -12.35
N VAL A 83 16.30 1.95 -13.60
CA VAL A 83 16.46 1.10 -14.78
C VAL A 83 17.91 0.66 -14.99
N ARG A 84 18.88 1.56 -14.79
CA ARG A 84 20.32 1.27 -14.94
C ARG A 84 20.83 0.28 -13.90
N HIS A 85 20.32 0.34 -12.67
CA HIS A 85 20.81 -0.43 -11.53
C HIS A 85 19.89 -1.60 -11.16
N TYR A 86 19.18 -2.16 -12.14
CA TYR A 86 18.32 -3.34 -12.00
C TYR A 86 18.96 -4.48 -11.20
N GLY A 87 20.18 -4.90 -11.57
CA GLY A 87 20.89 -6.01 -10.92
C GLY A 87 21.10 -5.79 -9.42
N PRO A 88 21.77 -4.69 -9.01
CA PRO A 88 21.94 -4.36 -7.60
C PRO A 88 20.63 -4.26 -6.81
N ILE A 89 19.58 -3.69 -7.40
CA ILE A 89 18.27 -3.54 -6.74
C ILE A 89 17.65 -4.92 -6.45
N ILE A 90 17.63 -5.81 -7.44
CA ILE A 90 17.12 -7.18 -7.24
C ILE A 90 17.98 -7.92 -6.23
N GLY A 91 19.30 -7.85 -6.36
CA GLY A 91 20.20 -8.55 -5.46
C GLY A 91 20.00 -8.11 -4.00
N LEU A 92 19.83 -6.80 -3.77
CA LEU A 92 19.54 -6.26 -2.45
C LEU A 92 18.17 -6.70 -1.93
N ASN A 93 17.13 -6.71 -2.78
CA ASN A 93 15.81 -7.21 -2.41
C ASN A 93 15.89 -8.67 -1.93
N GLN A 94 16.59 -9.54 -2.65
CA GLN A 94 16.76 -10.94 -2.26
C GLN A 94 17.52 -11.08 -0.94
N LEU A 95 18.62 -10.33 -0.77
CA LEU A 95 19.45 -10.39 0.44
C LEU A 95 18.67 -9.98 1.70
N LEU A 96 17.90 -8.90 1.62
CA LEU A 96 17.28 -8.27 2.78
C LEU A 96 15.91 -8.85 3.14
N SER A 97 15.20 -9.48 2.20
CA SER A 97 13.82 -9.95 2.41
C SER A 97 13.63 -11.46 2.24
N GLY A 98 14.63 -12.16 1.69
CA GLY A 98 14.54 -13.60 1.47
C GLY A 98 13.86 -14.00 0.16
N LYS A 99 13.39 -13.03 -0.64
CA LYS A 99 12.68 -13.22 -1.91
C LYS A 99 13.40 -14.14 -2.90
N SER A 100 12.62 -14.90 -3.66
CA SER A 100 13.10 -15.50 -4.90
C SER A 100 13.44 -14.41 -5.92
N TRP A 101 14.21 -14.76 -6.95
CA TRP A 101 14.52 -13.80 -8.02
C TRP A 101 13.25 -13.31 -8.73
N LEU A 102 12.27 -14.20 -8.91
CA LEU A 102 10.98 -13.88 -9.53
C LEU A 102 10.22 -12.83 -8.71
N ASP A 103 10.14 -13.00 -7.39
CA ASP A 103 9.42 -12.08 -6.50
C ASP A 103 10.16 -10.74 -6.35
N ALA A 104 11.49 -10.77 -6.26
CA ALA A 104 12.31 -9.56 -6.26
C ALA A 104 12.19 -8.77 -7.59
N SER A 105 12.02 -9.48 -8.72
CA SER A 105 11.76 -8.87 -10.02
C SER A 105 10.36 -8.26 -10.08
N ALA A 106 9.34 -8.94 -9.53
CA ALA A 106 7.98 -8.41 -9.45
C ALA A 106 7.93 -7.10 -8.64
N GLU A 107 8.63 -7.07 -7.49
CA GLU A 107 8.80 -5.85 -6.68
C GLU A 107 9.43 -4.71 -7.50
N TYR A 108 10.48 -5.01 -8.26
CA TYR A 108 11.14 -4.03 -9.12
C TYR A 108 10.21 -3.47 -10.21
N PHE A 109 9.41 -4.33 -10.85
CA PHE A 109 8.43 -3.89 -11.85
C PHE A 109 7.32 -3.04 -11.22
N TYR A 110 6.83 -3.42 -10.04
CA TYR A 110 5.89 -2.62 -9.26
C TYR A 110 6.47 -1.22 -9.00
N MET A 111 7.71 -1.13 -8.52
CA MET A 111 8.37 0.15 -8.24
C MET A 111 8.42 1.06 -9.49
N ILE A 112 8.80 0.52 -10.65
CA ILE A 112 8.82 1.30 -11.90
C ILE A 112 7.44 1.85 -12.24
N THR A 113 6.40 1.03 -12.10
CA THR A 113 5.02 1.40 -12.42
C THR A 113 4.53 2.51 -11.50
N GLN A 114 4.78 2.38 -10.19
CA GLN A 114 4.41 3.39 -9.20
C GLN A 114 5.15 4.71 -9.40
N VAL A 115 6.47 4.71 -9.62
CA VAL A 115 7.26 5.92 -9.88
C VAL A 115 6.72 6.67 -11.11
N ARG A 116 6.37 5.94 -12.17
CA ARG A 116 5.72 6.52 -13.36
C ARG A 116 4.35 7.10 -13.04
N GLY A 117 3.58 6.41 -12.21
CA GLY A 117 2.26 6.84 -11.76
C GLY A 117 2.31 8.14 -10.96
N ILE A 118 3.16 8.20 -9.93
CA ILE A 118 3.38 9.38 -9.10
C ILE A 118 3.79 10.59 -9.95
N LYS A 119 4.75 10.39 -10.87
CA LYS A 119 5.17 11.45 -11.81
C LYS A 119 3.99 11.97 -12.65
N ARG A 120 3.09 11.09 -13.11
CA ARG A 120 1.89 11.50 -13.87
C ARG A 120 0.86 12.24 -13.02
N ASN A 121 0.81 11.96 -11.72
CA ASN A 121 -0.12 12.60 -10.78
C ASN A 121 0.34 14.00 -10.32
N LEU A 122 1.64 14.30 -10.36
CA LEU A 122 2.19 15.61 -9.99
C LEU A 122 1.51 16.82 -10.64
N LYS A 123 0.99 16.67 -11.87
CA LYS A 123 0.28 17.74 -12.59
C LYS A 123 -0.99 18.22 -11.88
N TYR A 124 -1.60 17.38 -11.04
CA TYR A 124 -2.82 17.70 -10.30
C TYR A 124 -2.55 18.52 -9.03
N LEU A 125 -1.34 18.43 -8.46
CA LEU A 125 -0.92 19.27 -7.35
C LEU A 125 -0.72 20.73 -7.77
N TRP A 126 -0.29 20.94 -9.02
CA TRP A 126 0.01 22.28 -9.53
C TRP A 126 -1.23 23.08 -9.94
N LYS A 127 -2.20 22.45 -10.63
CA LYS A 127 -3.38 23.16 -11.12
C LYS A 127 -4.35 23.37 -9.97
N PRO A 128 -4.55 24.61 -9.46
CA PRO A 128 -5.60 24.82 -8.48
C PRO A 128 -6.93 24.46 -9.12
N ARG A 129 -7.76 23.71 -8.39
CA ARG A 129 -9.15 23.47 -8.80
C ARG A 129 -9.87 24.82 -8.77
N ARG A 130 -10.51 25.21 -9.87
CA ARG A 130 -11.21 26.49 -10.00
C ARG A 130 -12.69 26.24 -10.22
N GLY A 131 -13.53 27.12 -9.71
CA GLY A 131 -14.96 27.09 -9.99
C GLY A 131 -15.63 28.43 -9.76
N ALA A 132 -16.89 28.52 -10.17
CA ALA A 132 -17.77 29.64 -9.85
C ALA A 132 -18.47 29.35 -8.51
N GLY A 133 -18.63 30.38 -7.68
CA GLY A 133 -19.51 30.29 -6.52
C GLY A 133 -20.98 30.41 -6.94
N THR A 134 -21.89 30.08 -6.02
CA THR A 134 -23.34 30.19 -6.23
C THR A 134 -23.78 31.60 -6.58
N VAL A 135 -23.07 32.60 -6.05
CA VAL A 135 -23.34 34.01 -6.30
C VAL A 135 -22.71 34.46 -7.62
N PRO A 136 -23.42 35.21 -8.49
CA PRO A 136 -22.86 35.72 -9.74
C PRO A 136 -21.53 36.45 -9.52
N ARG A 137 -20.55 36.18 -10.39
CA ARG A 137 -19.18 36.74 -10.32
C ARG A 137 -18.40 36.37 -9.06
N SER A 138 -18.89 35.43 -8.24
CA SER A 138 -18.10 34.74 -7.23
C SER A 138 -17.30 33.62 -7.89
N THR A 139 -16.05 33.49 -7.52
CA THR A 139 -15.14 32.46 -8.01
C THR A 139 -14.34 31.91 -6.84
N TYR A 140 -13.92 30.65 -6.93
CA TYR A 140 -13.03 30.05 -5.95
C TYR A 140 -11.87 29.34 -6.63
N ARG A 141 -10.79 29.19 -5.86
CA ARG A 141 -9.62 28.40 -6.20
C ARG A 141 -9.25 27.55 -5.00
N VAL A 142 -8.88 26.31 -5.24
CA VAL A 142 -8.42 25.36 -4.22
C VAL A 142 -7.03 24.87 -4.60
N TRP A 143 -6.10 24.93 -3.66
CA TRP A 143 -4.73 24.46 -3.78
C TRP A 143 -4.50 23.31 -2.81
N TYR A 144 -3.54 22.46 -3.17
CA TYR A 144 -3.00 21.40 -2.32
C TYR A 144 -1.58 21.80 -1.97
N ARG A 145 -1.34 22.14 -0.71
CA ARG A 145 -0.03 22.56 -0.19
C ARG A 145 0.57 21.42 0.62
N PRO A 146 1.90 21.20 0.63
CA PRO A 146 2.50 20.21 1.52
C PRO A 146 2.12 20.48 2.98
N VAL A 147 2.04 19.42 3.78
CA VAL A 147 1.80 19.47 5.23
C VAL A 147 3.02 19.99 6.01
N GLY A 148 4.24 19.74 5.52
CA GLY A 148 5.49 20.12 6.19
C GLY A 148 6.48 18.94 6.25
N VAL A 149 6.75 18.45 7.45
CA VAL A 149 7.61 17.28 7.72
C VAL A 149 6.77 16.06 8.03
N VAL A 150 6.97 15.00 7.26
CA VAL A 150 6.26 13.72 7.39
C VAL A 150 7.16 12.69 8.05
N GLY A 151 6.76 12.13 9.19
CA GLY A 151 7.40 10.94 9.75
C GLY A 151 6.85 9.68 9.11
N MET A 152 7.72 8.83 8.58
CA MET A 152 7.33 7.57 7.96
C MET A 152 7.93 6.38 8.69
N PHE A 153 7.11 5.37 8.98
CA PHE A 153 7.57 4.08 9.51
C PHE A 153 7.44 3.03 8.40
N THR A 154 8.57 2.46 7.99
CA THR A 154 8.63 1.48 6.89
C THR A 154 9.31 0.18 7.32
N SER A 155 8.92 -0.93 6.69
CA SER A 155 9.35 -2.30 7.00
C SER A 155 10.34 -2.87 5.98
N ALA A 156 11.01 -3.97 6.34
CA ALA A 156 12.05 -4.61 5.53
C ALA A 156 11.51 -5.62 4.48
N ASP A 157 10.19 -5.78 4.36
CA ASP A 157 9.56 -6.77 3.47
C ASP A 157 9.66 -6.37 2.01
N ASN A 158 9.68 -5.07 1.74
CA ASN A 158 9.79 -4.48 0.42
C ASN A 158 10.96 -3.48 0.40
N PRO A 159 12.21 -3.97 0.49
CA PRO A 159 13.36 -3.15 0.84
C PRO A 159 13.58 -1.96 -0.07
N THR A 160 13.29 -2.07 -1.37
CA THR A 160 13.51 -0.96 -2.30
C THR A 160 12.20 -0.32 -2.75
N SER A 161 11.13 -1.10 -2.94
CA SER A 161 9.86 -0.54 -3.40
C SER A 161 9.11 0.30 -2.37
N MET A 162 9.47 0.23 -1.07
CA MET A 162 9.00 1.18 -0.05
C MET A 162 9.29 2.65 -0.41
N VAL A 163 10.27 2.90 -1.31
CA VAL A 163 10.50 4.23 -1.87
C VAL A 163 9.24 4.80 -2.53
N CYS A 164 8.35 3.95 -3.06
CA CYS A 164 7.11 4.41 -3.67
C CYS A 164 6.18 5.09 -2.66
N ASP A 165 6.16 4.60 -1.42
CA ASP A 165 5.38 5.22 -0.35
C ASP A 165 6.03 6.54 0.09
N ILE A 166 7.36 6.56 0.22
CA ILE A 166 8.19 7.74 0.55
C ILE A 166 8.07 8.84 -0.52
N LEU A 167 7.96 8.46 -1.78
CA LEU A 167 7.85 9.39 -2.90
C LEU A 167 6.54 10.17 -2.88
N ASN A 168 5.45 9.64 -2.30
CA ASN A 168 4.19 10.39 -2.24
C ASN A 168 4.34 11.71 -1.46
N PRO A 169 4.74 11.73 -0.18
CA PRO A 169 4.95 12.98 0.56
C PRO A 169 6.09 13.82 -0.03
N LEU A 170 7.21 13.22 -0.43
CA LEU A 170 8.32 13.96 -1.05
C LEU A 170 7.87 14.73 -2.29
N MET A 171 7.10 14.09 -3.17
CA MET A 171 6.67 14.68 -4.42
C MET A 171 5.51 15.68 -4.22
N ALA A 172 4.73 15.53 -3.15
CA ALA A 172 3.82 16.55 -2.65
C ALA A 172 4.55 17.84 -2.18
N GLY A 173 5.86 17.76 -1.91
CA GLY A 173 6.70 18.88 -1.49
C GLY A 173 7.03 18.88 -0.01
N ASN A 174 6.80 17.77 0.69
CA ASN A 174 7.14 17.60 2.10
C ASN A 174 8.58 17.10 2.25
N ALA A 175 9.22 17.41 3.38
CA ALA A 175 10.39 16.65 3.82
C ALA A 175 9.94 15.38 4.54
N VAL A 176 10.76 14.34 4.53
CA VAL A 176 10.46 13.03 5.12
C VAL A 176 11.54 12.62 6.12
N VAL A 177 11.11 12.20 7.30
CA VAL A 177 11.95 11.50 8.27
C VAL A 177 11.48 10.04 8.33
N ASN A 178 12.26 9.13 7.77
CA ASN A 178 11.92 7.71 7.69
C ASN A 178 12.56 6.94 8.87
N PHE A 179 11.75 6.45 9.78
CA PHE A 179 12.12 5.58 10.89
C PHE A 179 12.08 4.12 10.42
N VAL A 180 13.25 3.48 10.43
CA VAL A 180 13.43 2.14 9.85
C VAL A 180 14.22 1.21 10.75
N THR A 181 13.94 -0.08 10.63
CA THR A 181 14.78 -1.10 11.28
C THR A 181 16.15 -1.20 10.61
N PRO A 182 17.17 -1.71 11.33
CA PRO A 182 18.48 -2.04 10.74
C PRO A 182 18.39 -2.82 9.44
N GLN A 183 17.49 -3.80 9.37
CA GLN A 183 17.25 -4.62 8.18
C GLN A 183 16.68 -3.80 6.99
N ALA A 184 15.76 -2.87 7.25
CA ALA A 184 15.15 -2.02 6.22
C ALA A 184 16.04 -0.83 5.79
N ALA A 185 17.01 -0.44 6.63
CA ALA A 185 17.82 0.75 6.43
C ALA A 185 18.62 0.72 5.12
N LEU A 186 19.20 -0.42 4.75
CA LEU A 186 20.05 -0.50 3.54
C LEU A 186 19.27 -0.24 2.25
N GLY A 187 18.01 -0.69 2.19
CA GLY A 187 17.12 -0.36 1.08
C GLY A 187 16.77 1.13 1.04
N SER A 188 16.54 1.75 2.20
CA SER A 188 16.27 3.20 2.31
C SER A 188 17.47 4.02 1.84
N LEU A 189 18.67 3.64 2.30
CA LEU A 189 19.91 4.33 2.00
C LEU A 189 20.24 4.26 0.50
N LEU A 190 20.07 3.08 -0.13
CA LEU A 190 20.26 2.94 -1.57
C LEU A 190 19.30 3.86 -2.36
N MET A 191 18.01 3.80 -2.05
CA MET A 191 16.99 4.59 -2.74
C MET A 191 17.18 6.10 -2.50
N LYS A 192 17.57 6.49 -1.29
CA LYS A 192 17.91 7.87 -0.95
C LYS A 192 19.09 8.36 -1.77
N ALA A 193 20.19 7.60 -1.82
CA ALA A 193 21.38 7.97 -2.59
C ALA A 193 21.03 8.20 -4.07
N MET A 194 20.22 7.32 -4.67
CA MET A 194 19.77 7.46 -6.05
C MET A 194 18.89 8.72 -6.28
N LEU A 195 18.05 9.10 -5.31
CA LEU A 195 17.26 10.33 -5.38
C LEU A 195 18.14 11.59 -5.22
N VAL A 196 19.12 11.55 -4.33
CA VAL A 196 20.09 12.64 -4.15
C VAL A 196 20.91 12.85 -5.43
N ASP A 197 21.43 11.77 -6.02
CA ASP A 197 22.12 11.80 -7.31
C ASP A 197 21.21 12.30 -8.45
N ALA A 198 19.89 12.08 -8.34
CA ALA A 198 18.91 12.60 -9.29
C ALA A 198 18.65 14.12 -9.12
N GLY A 199 19.09 14.72 -8.02
CA GLY A 199 19.02 16.14 -7.71
C GLY A 199 18.06 16.49 -6.56
N MET A 200 17.64 15.52 -5.74
CA MET A 200 16.89 15.79 -4.51
C MET A 200 17.84 16.36 -3.43
N PRO A 201 17.45 17.40 -2.67
CA PRO A 201 18.22 17.83 -1.51
C PRO A 201 18.39 16.68 -0.50
N GLU A 202 19.58 16.53 0.07
CA GLU A 202 19.91 15.40 0.94
C GLU A 202 19.01 15.33 2.18
N ASP A 203 18.71 16.47 2.78
CA ASP A 203 17.88 16.56 3.99
C ASP A 203 16.39 16.44 3.69
N ALA A 204 15.95 16.49 2.42
CA ALA A 204 14.54 16.30 2.08
C ALA A 204 14.06 14.90 2.45
N TRP A 205 14.97 13.91 2.49
CA TRP A 205 14.72 12.59 3.05
C TRP A 205 15.82 12.18 4.04
N ARG A 206 15.46 12.14 5.31
CA ARG A 206 16.31 11.63 6.40
C ARG A 206 15.94 10.18 6.71
N VAL A 207 16.95 9.34 6.95
CA VAL A 207 16.76 7.96 7.39
C VAL A 207 17.26 7.87 8.82
N VAL A 208 16.40 7.43 9.73
CA VAL A 208 16.67 7.28 11.16
C VAL A 208 16.54 5.80 11.48
N VAL A 209 17.65 5.18 11.86
CA VAL A 209 17.72 3.72 12.07
C VAL A 209 17.43 3.42 13.53
N SER A 210 16.46 2.55 13.81
CA SER A 210 16.16 2.09 15.17
C SER A 210 15.57 0.68 15.15
N ASP A 211 15.89 -0.09 16.18
CA ASP A 211 15.32 -1.41 16.46
C ASP A 211 13.85 -1.37 16.93
N SER A 212 13.31 -0.19 17.26
CA SER A 212 11.99 -0.06 17.87
C SER A 212 11.20 1.11 17.30
N SER A 213 9.93 0.83 16.94
CA SER A 213 8.99 1.89 16.56
C SER A 213 8.75 2.89 17.68
N GLN A 214 8.93 2.50 18.95
CA GLN A 214 8.82 3.40 20.09
C GLN A 214 9.85 4.52 20.07
N PHE A 215 11.02 4.30 19.46
CA PHE A 215 12.01 5.37 19.29
C PHE A 215 11.47 6.46 18.36
N GLY A 216 10.95 6.09 17.19
CA GLY A 216 10.34 7.03 16.25
C GLY A 216 9.11 7.75 16.82
N MET A 217 8.31 7.05 17.65
CA MET A 217 7.13 7.64 18.29
C MET A 217 7.47 8.86 19.17
N LYS A 218 8.67 8.91 19.77
CA LYS A 218 9.09 10.07 20.60
C LYS A 218 9.21 11.37 19.81
N PHE A 219 9.32 11.30 18.48
CA PHE A 219 9.44 12.46 17.60
C PHE A 219 8.10 12.93 17.03
N ILE A 220 7.01 12.19 17.24
CA ILE A 220 5.65 12.54 16.78
C ILE A 220 5.26 14.00 17.09
N PRO A 221 5.52 14.55 18.30
CA PRO A 221 5.15 15.93 18.60
C PRO A 221 5.81 17.00 17.71
N ALA A 222 6.90 16.64 17.02
CA ALA A 222 7.65 17.53 16.14
C ALA A 222 7.41 17.26 14.64
N LEU A 223 6.39 16.46 14.29
CA LEU A 223 6.03 16.10 12.92
C LEU A 223 4.67 16.69 12.54
N ASP A 224 4.50 17.06 11.27
CA ASP A 224 3.25 17.64 10.75
C ASP A 224 2.27 16.56 10.26
N TYR A 225 2.76 15.35 10.02
CA TYR A 225 2.00 14.19 9.58
C TYR A 225 2.78 12.91 9.85
N VAL A 226 2.09 11.81 10.15
CA VAL A 226 2.71 10.49 10.32
C VAL A 226 2.11 9.48 9.36
N ALA A 227 2.95 8.70 8.68
CA ALA A 227 2.53 7.54 7.93
C ALA A 227 3.21 6.28 8.46
N ALA A 228 2.45 5.19 8.64
CA ALA A 228 3.00 3.94 9.12
C ALA A 228 2.51 2.76 8.29
N ILE A 229 3.44 1.90 7.88
CA ILE A 229 3.17 0.65 7.18
C ILE A 229 3.75 -0.48 8.02
N GLY A 230 2.90 -1.42 8.45
CA GLY A 230 3.34 -2.56 9.25
C GLY A 230 2.19 -3.27 9.96
N SER A 231 2.44 -3.86 11.13
CA SER A 231 1.40 -4.62 11.83
C SER A 231 0.26 -3.74 12.38
N ASN A 232 -0.94 -4.32 12.50
CA ASN A 232 -2.11 -3.64 13.09
C ASN A 232 -1.80 -3.08 14.49
N ARG A 233 -1.09 -3.86 15.32
CA ARG A 233 -0.65 -3.42 16.66
C ARG A 233 0.22 -2.16 16.61
N MET A 234 1.20 -2.12 15.71
CA MET A 234 2.07 -0.95 15.55
C MET A 234 1.27 0.26 15.06
N CYS A 235 0.40 0.06 14.07
CA CYS A 235 -0.46 1.11 13.52
C CYS A 235 -1.39 1.71 14.59
N GLN A 236 -2.01 0.87 15.42
CA GLN A 236 -2.83 1.31 16.54
C GLN A 236 -2.02 2.14 17.56
N GLN A 237 -0.83 1.68 17.94
CA GLN A 237 0.05 2.40 18.86
C GLN A 237 0.46 3.77 18.31
N ILE A 238 0.87 3.84 17.05
CA ILE A 238 1.23 5.10 16.39
C ILE A 238 0.01 6.03 16.31
N SER A 239 -1.16 5.50 15.95
CA SER A 239 -2.39 6.29 15.83
C SER A 239 -2.81 6.90 17.17
N MET A 240 -2.71 6.13 18.27
CA MET A 240 -2.98 6.65 19.61
C MET A 240 -2.01 7.76 19.99
N GLU A 241 -0.72 7.60 19.69
CA GLU A 241 0.28 8.63 20.00
C GLU A 241 0.07 9.91 19.16
N CYS A 242 -0.24 9.75 17.87
CA CYS A 242 -0.59 10.88 16.99
C CYS A 242 -1.82 11.64 17.51
N ALA A 243 -2.85 10.93 17.98
CA ALA A 243 -4.05 11.53 18.54
C ALA A 243 -3.76 12.38 19.79
N ARG A 244 -2.81 11.98 20.65
CA ARG A 244 -2.40 12.76 21.83
C ARG A 244 -1.81 14.12 21.47
N HIS A 245 -1.18 14.22 20.29
CA HIS A 245 -0.51 15.42 19.80
C HIS A 245 -1.27 16.14 18.67
N SER A 246 -2.47 15.68 18.32
CA SER A 246 -3.26 16.20 17.19
C SER A 246 -2.51 16.16 15.85
N VAL A 247 -1.61 15.19 15.68
CA VAL A 247 -0.87 14.98 14.44
C VAL A 247 -1.70 14.08 13.52
N PRO A 248 -2.00 14.48 12.28
CA PRO A 248 -2.70 13.62 11.33
C PRO A 248 -1.89 12.36 11.01
N VAL A 249 -2.58 11.23 10.83
CA VAL A 249 -1.94 9.93 10.62
C VAL A 249 -2.60 9.10 9.53
N SER A 250 -1.79 8.47 8.67
CA SER A 250 -2.23 7.38 7.78
C SER A 250 -1.53 6.08 8.16
N CYS A 251 -2.32 5.07 8.50
CA CYS A 251 -1.78 3.73 8.75
C CYS A 251 -2.23 2.75 7.68
N PHE A 252 -1.32 1.85 7.30
CA PHE A 252 -1.59 0.70 6.46
C PHE A 252 -1.10 -0.56 7.20
N GLY A 253 -2.06 -1.24 7.81
CA GLY A 253 -1.92 -2.43 8.62
C GLY A 253 -1.80 -3.71 7.79
N GLY A 254 -1.81 -4.84 8.50
CA GLY A 254 -2.00 -6.15 7.92
C GLY A 254 -3.44 -6.32 7.42
N ILE A 255 -3.57 -6.98 6.28
CA ILE A 255 -4.84 -7.22 5.58
C ILE A 255 -4.96 -8.72 5.34
N LYS A 256 -6.15 -9.26 5.50
CA LYS A 256 -6.44 -10.64 5.15
C LYS A 256 -7.22 -10.71 3.84
N ASN A 257 -6.54 -11.04 2.75
CA ASN A 257 -7.19 -11.12 1.45
C ASN A 257 -7.88 -12.46 1.25
N ILE A 258 -9.06 -12.41 0.63
CA ILE A 258 -9.82 -13.59 0.25
C ILE A 258 -9.91 -13.74 -1.27
N ALA A 259 -10.15 -14.96 -1.73
CA ALA A 259 -10.59 -15.23 -3.10
C ALA A 259 -11.93 -15.98 -3.10
N LEU A 260 -12.79 -15.66 -4.07
CA LEU A 260 -14.07 -16.30 -4.33
C LEU A 260 -13.99 -17.01 -5.67
N VAL A 261 -14.17 -18.33 -5.68
CA VAL A 261 -14.20 -19.15 -6.89
C VAL A 261 -15.62 -19.65 -7.09
N MET A 262 -16.32 -19.03 -8.05
CA MET A 262 -17.69 -19.37 -8.40
C MET A 262 -17.73 -20.66 -9.25
N ASP A 263 -18.92 -21.25 -9.38
CA ASP A 263 -19.15 -22.48 -10.16
C ASP A 263 -18.91 -22.30 -11.66
N ASP A 264 -19.09 -21.09 -12.19
CA ASP A 264 -18.85 -20.72 -13.58
C ASP A 264 -17.42 -20.26 -13.88
N ALA A 265 -16.55 -20.26 -12.86
CA ALA A 265 -15.17 -19.81 -12.96
C ALA A 265 -14.36 -20.65 -13.96
N LYS A 266 -13.36 -20.02 -14.59
CA LYS A 266 -12.29 -20.76 -15.29
C LYS A 266 -11.35 -21.36 -14.25
N LEU A 267 -11.69 -22.56 -13.74
CA LEU A 267 -11.02 -23.17 -12.58
C LEU A 267 -9.49 -23.24 -12.68
N TRP A 268 -8.95 -23.61 -13.84
CA TRP A 268 -7.49 -23.65 -14.01
C TRP A 268 -6.84 -22.27 -13.91
N ASP A 269 -7.46 -21.24 -14.49
CA ASP A 269 -6.94 -19.87 -14.39
C ASP A 269 -7.04 -19.34 -12.96
N ALA A 270 -8.15 -19.62 -12.27
CA ALA A 270 -8.34 -19.30 -10.86
C ALA A 270 -7.30 -20.01 -9.98
N ALA A 271 -7.07 -21.31 -10.18
CA ALA A 271 -6.11 -22.09 -9.41
C ALA A 271 -4.69 -21.54 -9.54
N LYS A 272 -4.25 -21.20 -10.76
CA LYS A 272 -2.95 -20.58 -11.01
C LYS A 272 -2.81 -19.23 -10.30
N ALA A 273 -3.82 -18.36 -10.43
CA ALA A 273 -3.81 -17.02 -9.85
C ALA A 273 -3.81 -17.07 -8.32
N CYS A 274 -4.64 -17.93 -7.72
CA CYS A 274 -4.71 -18.15 -6.29
C CYS A 274 -3.41 -18.73 -5.72
N ALA A 275 -2.86 -19.78 -6.33
CA ALA A 275 -1.58 -20.35 -5.91
C ALA A 275 -0.43 -19.33 -6.00
N ARG A 276 -0.36 -18.58 -7.11
CA ARG A 276 0.65 -17.53 -7.26
C ARG A 276 0.51 -16.44 -6.21
N SER A 277 -0.71 -16.02 -5.87
CA SER A 277 -0.96 -15.02 -4.82
C SER A 277 -0.60 -15.54 -3.44
N ALA A 278 -1.05 -16.74 -3.08
CA ALA A 278 -0.83 -17.35 -1.76
C ALA A 278 0.66 -17.51 -1.41
N PHE A 279 1.50 -17.78 -2.42
CA PHE A 279 2.92 -18.06 -2.22
C PHE A 279 3.84 -16.94 -2.74
N LEU A 280 3.28 -15.82 -3.20
CA LEU A 280 4.04 -14.61 -3.57
C LEU A 280 4.85 -14.13 -2.36
N ASN A 281 6.17 -14.00 -2.51
CA ASN A 281 7.07 -13.63 -1.42
C ASN A 281 6.94 -14.55 -0.18
N ALA A 282 6.75 -15.85 -0.41
CA ALA A 282 6.42 -16.82 0.64
C ALA A 282 5.20 -16.39 1.47
N GLY A 283 4.18 -15.83 0.82
CA GLY A 283 2.95 -15.34 1.42
C GLY A 283 3.09 -14.02 2.20
N GLN A 284 4.28 -13.42 2.26
CA GLN A 284 4.54 -12.15 2.95
C GLN A 284 4.28 -10.95 2.03
N SER A 285 3.05 -10.83 1.57
CA SER A 285 2.62 -9.72 0.72
C SER A 285 1.23 -9.26 1.16
N ILE A 286 1.02 -7.95 1.13
CA ILE A 286 -0.30 -7.36 1.35
C ILE A 286 -1.35 -7.81 0.34
N ASN A 287 -0.94 -8.45 -0.76
CA ASN A 287 -1.82 -8.99 -1.79
C ASN A 287 -1.92 -10.54 -1.74
N SER A 288 -1.27 -11.18 -0.77
CA SER A 288 -1.35 -12.63 -0.64
C SER A 288 -2.76 -13.05 -0.25
N VAL A 289 -3.32 -14.02 -0.95
CA VAL A 289 -4.61 -14.63 -0.59
C VAL A 289 -4.35 -15.68 0.48
N GLU A 290 -5.00 -15.53 1.64
CA GLU A 290 -4.88 -16.49 2.76
C GLU A 290 -6.12 -17.40 2.88
N ILE A 291 -7.27 -16.97 2.35
CA ILE A 291 -8.51 -17.75 2.34
C ILE A 291 -9.08 -17.77 0.93
N ILE A 292 -9.43 -18.96 0.45
CA ILE A 292 -10.10 -19.15 -0.83
C ILE A 292 -11.43 -19.85 -0.53
N PHE A 293 -12.52 -19.12 -0.74
CA PHE A 293 -13.86 -19.69 -0.78
C PHE A 293 -14.11 -20.29 -2.16
N VAL A 294 -14.45 -21.56 -2.21
CA VAL A 294 -14.72 -22.31 -3.45
C VAL A 294 -16.14 -22.82 -3.43
N HIS A 295 -16.88 -22.57 -4.51
CA HIS A 295 -18.25 -23.03 -4.61
C HIS A 295 -18.29 -24.57 -4.55
N GLU A 296 -19.21 -25.13 -3.77
CA GLU A 296 -19.23 -26.57 -3.43
C GLU A 296 -19.21 -27.47 -4.68
N SER A 297 -19.96 -27.09 -5.73
CA SER A 297 -20.04 -27.85 -6.99
C SER A 297 -18.72 -27.97 -7.76
N VAL A 298 -17.74 -27.10 -7.52
CA VAL A 298 -16.44 -27.07 -8.20
C VAL A 298 -15.26 -27.22 -7.25
N ARG A 299 -15.53 -27.55 -5.99
CA ARG A 299 -14.54 -27.62 -4.93
C ARG A 299 -13.44 -28.63 -5.24
N GLU A 300 -13.79 -29.91 -5.36
CA GLU A 300 -12.83 -30.99 -5.60
C GLU A 300 -11.93 -30.75 -6.83
N PRO A 301 -12.47 -30.42 -8.02
CA PRO A 301 -11.61 -30.17 -9.18
C PRO A 301 -10.71 -28.95 -8.97
N PHE A 302 -11.17 -27.90 -8.26
CA PHE A 302 -10.32 -26.76 -7.93
C PHE A 302 -9.20 -27.12 -6.96
N GLU A 303 -9.47 -27.87 -5.89
CA GLU A 303 -8.45 -28.32 -4.93
C GLU A 303 -7.34 -29.11 -5.66
N GLN A 304 -7.72 -30.02 -6.56
CA GLN A 304 -6.79 -30.82 -7.37
C GLN A 304 -5.95 -29.95 -8.31
N MET A 305 -6.59 -29.02 -9.03
CA MET A 305 -5.89 -28.11 -9.96
C MET A 305 -4.90 -27.20 -9.24
N MET A 306 -5.29 -26.65 -8.09
CA MET A 306 -4.42 -25.81 -7.27
C MET A 306 -3.23 -26.59 -6.71
N LEU A 307 -3.46 -27.81 -6.23
CA LEU A 307 -2.41 -28.70 -5.75
C LEU A 307 -1.41 -29.02 -6.87
N GLN A 308 -1.92 -29.45 -8.04
CA GLN A 308 -1.11 -29.78 -9.20
C GLN A 308 -0.22 -28.60 -9.60
N TYR A 309 -0.81 -27.41 -9.80
CA TYR A 309 -0.05 -26.24 -10.21
C TYR A 309 1.01 -25.83 -9.17
N THR A 310 0.67 -25.92 -7.88
CA THR A 310 1.60 -25.61 -6.79
C THR A 310 2.79 -26.57 -6.79
N GLN A 311 2.56 -27.87 -6.96
CA GLN A 311 3.61 -28.89 -7.05
C GLN A 311 4.52 -28.70 -8.25
N GLU A 312 3.98 -28.31 -9.40
CA GLU A 312 4.75 -28.11 -10.62
C GLU A 312 5.59 -26.83 -10.61
N GLN A 313 5.08 -25.75 -10.01
CA GLN A 313 5.66 -24.41 -10.17
C GLN A 313 6.36 -23.86 -8.93
N ILE A 314 6.00 -24.31 -7.72
CA ILE A 314 6.58 -23.78 -6.48
C ILE A 314 7.78 -24.63 -6.06
N ARG A 315 8.96 -24.05 -6.16
CA ARG A 315 10.23 -24.63 -5.72
C ARG A 315 10.83 -23.74 -4.65
N VAL A 316 10.87 -24.27 -3.44
CA VAL A 316 11.47 -23.63 -2.27
C VAL A 316 12.99 -23.68 -2.41
N GLY A 317 13.67 -22.54 -2.28
CA GLY A 317 15.13 -22.54 -2.32
C GLY A 317 15.75 -21.17 -2.12
N ARG A 318 17.07 -21.19 -1.99
CA ARG A 318 17.90 -19.98 -1.85
C ARG A 318 18.08 -19.28 -3.20
N PHE A 319 18.51 -18.03 -3.19
CA PHE A 319 18.81 -17.22 -4.38
C PHE A 319 19.92 -17.82 -5.26
N THR A 320 20.68 -18.79 -4.72
CA THR A 320 21.71 -19.55 -5.43
C THR A 320 21.12 -20.64 -6.32
N ASP A 321 19.92 -21.13 -6.00
CA ASP A 321 19.16 -22.03 -6.87
C ASP A 321 18.39 -21.22 -7.91
N ARG A 322 18.86 -21.25 -9.16
CA ARG A 322 18.23 -20.56 -10.30
C ARG A 322 16.81 -21.05 -10.61
N HIS A 323 16.42 -22.20 -10.09
CA HIS A 323 15.09 -22.78 -10.29
C HIS A 323 14.16 -22.50 -9.11
N ALA A 324 14.63 -21.90 -8.02
CA ALA A 324 13.79 -21.53 -6.90
C ALA A 324 12.80 -20.43 -7.31
N THR A 325 11.52 -20.69 -7.10
CA THR A 325 10.42 -19.75 -7.38
C THR A 325 9.82 -19.18 -6.10
N MET A 326 10.08 -19.80 -4.94
CA MET A 326 9.72 -19.28 -3.62
C MET A 326 10.95 -19.22 -2.71
N GLY A 327 11.12 -18.07 -2.06
CA GLY A 327 12.20 -17.79 -1.13
C GLY A 327 11.88 -18.19 0.32
N SER A 328 12.53 -17.52 1.27
CA SER A 328 12.33 -17.74 2.70
C SER A 328 11.33 -16.74 3.31
N LEU A 329 10.87 -17.04 4.52
CA LEU A 329 10.29 -16.03 5.40
C LEU A 329 11.37 -15.04 5.87
N MET A 330 10.95 -13.86 6.33
CA MET A 330 11.89 -12.82 6.74
C MET A 330 12.61 -13.12 8.06
N TYR A 331 11.92 -13.80 8.97
CA TYR A 331 12.39 -14.04 10.33
C TYR A 331 12.08 -15.47 10.78
N PRO A 332 12.94 -16.11 11.60
CA PRO A 332 12.61 -17.41 12.21
C PRO A 332 11.34 -17.38 13.07
N SER A 333 10.99 -16.23 13.64
CA SER A 333 9.73 -16.04 14.37
C SER A 333 8.50 -16.19 13.49
N ARG A 334 8.61 -15.92 12.18
CA ARG A 334 7.52 -16.12 11.20
C ARG A 334 7.32 -17.59 10.88
N VAL A 335 8.39 -18.39 10.81
CA VAL A 335 8.31 -19.86 10.72
C VAL A 335 7.52 -20.41 11.91
N LYS A 336 7.87 -20.01 13.14
CA LYS A 336 7.14 -20.41 14.36
C LYS A 336 5.67 -19.99 14.35
N LYS A 337 5.35 -18.83 13.76
CA LYS A 337 3.95 -18.38 13.60
C LYS A 337 3.20 -19.31 12.63
N CYS A 338 3.81 -19.66 11.50
CA CYS A 338 3.25 -20.60 10.53
C CYS A 338 2.96 -21.97 11.18
N GLU A 339 3.92 -22.53 11.92
CA GLU A 339 3.74 -23.81 12.64
C GLU A 339 2.56 -23.76 13.62
N LYS A 340 2.44 -22.68 14.41
CA LYS A 340 1.33 -22.49 15.35
C LYS A 340 -0.02 -22.44 14.64
N VAL A 341 -0.07 -21.73 13.52
CA VAL A 341 -1.29 -21.56 12.72
C VAL A 341 -1.71 -22.89 12.08
N VAL A 342 -0.78 -23.64 11.50
CA VAL A 342 -1.03 -25.00 10.98
C VAL A 342 -1.56 -25.90 12.09
N LYS A 343 -0.90 -25.91 13.25
CA LYS A 343 -1.33 -26.74 14.38
C LYS A 343 -2.76 -26.39 14.81
N LEU A 344 -3.07 -25.10 14.96
CA LEU A 344 -4.41 -24.65 15.31
C LEU A 344 -5.45 -25.09 14.29
N ALA A 345 -5.14 -25.00 12.99
CA ALA A 345 -6.02 -25.46 11.93
C ALA A 345 -6.29 -26.98 12.03
N LEU A 346 -5.24 -27.78 12.20
CA LEU A 346 -5.33 -29.24 12.33
C LEU A 346 -6.12 -29.68 13.57
N ASP A 347 -5.86 -29.04 14.71
CA ASP A 347 -6.59 -29.32 15.97
C ASP A 347 -8.11 -29.06 15.83
N ASN A 348 -8.50 -28.22 14.85
CA ASN A 348 -9.90 -27.89 14.55
C ASN A 348 -10.44 -28.59 13.28
N GLY A 349 -9.81 -29.68 12.85
CA GLY A 349 -10.33 -30.55 11.79
C GLY A 349 -9.91 -30.18 10.36
N ALA A 350 -9.02 -29.21 10.19
CA ALA A 350 -8.44 -28.95 8.89
C ALA A 350 -7.62 -30.16 8.39
N ARG A 351 -7.54 -30.31 7.07
CA ARG A 351 -6.72 -31.31 6.39
C ARG A 351 -5.64 -30.62 5.58
N VAL A 352 -4.39 -31.05 5.75
CA VAL A 352 -3.26 -30.63 4.91
C VAL A 352 -3.36 -31.32 3.55
N LEU A 353 -3.45 -30.54 2.48
CA LEU A 353 -3.33 -31.01 1.10
C LEU A 353 -1.86 -31.01 0.63
N MET A 354 -1.06 -30.08 1.16
CA MET A 354 0.33 -29.90 0.77
C MET A 354 1.14 -29.23 1.88
N GLY A 355 2.42 -29.61 2.02
CA GLY A 355 3.42 -28.93 2.83
C GLY A 355 3.21 -29.07 4.33
N SER A 356 3.19 -27.94 5.04
CA SER A 356 2.96 -27.76 6.49
C SER A 356 4.18 -27.85 7.42
N HIS A 357 5.40 -28.00 6.88
CA HIS A 357 6.61 -28.16 7.70
C HIS A 357 7.66 -27.04 7.51
N PRO A 358 8.42 -26.71 8.57
CA PRO A 358 9.64 -25.91 8.44
C PRO A 358 10.71 -26.67 7.67
N ARG A 359 11.65 -25.94 7.05
CA ARG A 359 12.77 -26.51 6.27
C ARG A 359 14.13 -26.11 6.85
N PRO A 360 14.44 -26.52 8.10
CA PRO A 360 15.65 -26.11 8.81
C PRO A 360 16.94 -26.60 8.15
N GLU A 361 16.87 -27.64 7.30
CA GLU A 361 17.99 -28.14 6.52
C GLU A 361 18.41 -27.18 5.39
N ILE A 362 17.55 -26.23 4.99
CA ILE A 362 17.93 -25.10 4.13
C ILE A 362 18.41 -23.93 5.00
N SER A 363 17.56 -23.48 5.94
CA SER A 363 17.84 -22.45 6.94
C SER A 363 16.61 -22.29 7.89
N PRO A 364 16.78 -21.78 9.12
CA PRO A 364 15.67 -21.52 10.06
C PRO A 364 14.59 -20.54 9.58
N THR A 365 14.73 -19.93 8.40
CA THR A 365 13.74 -19.03 7.81
C THR A 365 12.87 -19.66 6.72
N PHE A 366 13.07 -20.93 6.37
CA PHE A 366 12.29 -21.60 5.33
C PHE A 366 11.10 -22.41 5.87
N PHE A 367 9.99 -22.38 5.13
CA PHE A 367 8.76 -23.11 5.40
C PHE A 367 8.14 -23.57 4.08
N GLU A 368 7.45 -24.71 4.09
CA GLU A 368 6.82 -25.27 2.89
C GLU A 368 5.56 -24.50 2.46
N PRO A 369 5.29 -24.42 1.14
CA PRO A 369 4.00 -23.91 0.67
C PRO A 369 2.90 -24.83 1.20
N THR A 370 1.97 -24.26 1.96
CA THR A 370 0.98 -25.03 2.71
C THR A 370 -0.43 -24.74 2.25
N ILE A 371 -1.13 -25.80 1.82
CA ILE A 371 -2.54 -25.73 1.42
C ILE A 371 -3.37 -26.53 2.43
N LEU A 372 -4.30 -25.84 3.09
CA LEU A 372 -5.23 -26.43 4.06
C LEU A 372 -6.62 -26.51 3.44
N SER A 373 -7.37 -27.55 3.77
CA SER A 373 -8.77 -27.77 3.37
C SER A 373 -9.61 -28.09 4.60
N ASN A 374 -10.94 -28.07 4.48
CA ASN A 374 -11.88 -28.41 5.58
C ASN A 374 -11.73 -27.50 6.82
N LEU A 375 -11.53 -26.20 6.63
CA LEU A 375 -11.49 -25.24 7.73
C LEU A 375 -12.90 -24.76 8.11
N PRO A 376 -13.30 -24.82 9.40
CA PRO A 376 -14.52 -24.19 9.89
C PRO A 376 -14.53 -22.67 9.69
N TYR A 377 -15.73 -22.12 9.53
CA TYR A 377 -15.98 -20.68 9.31
C TYR A 377 -15.77 -19.76 10.53
N ASP A 378 -15.50 -20.32 11.71
CA ASP A 378 -15.50 -19.58 13.00
C ASP A 378 -14.15 -19.70 13.74
N LEU A 379 -13.07 -19.94 13.01
CA LEU A 379 -11.74 -20.02 13.62
C LEU A 379 -11.05 -18.66 13.63
N ASP A 380 -10.30 -18.39 14.70
CA ASP A 380 -9.36 -17.26 14.83
C ASP A 380 -8.41 -17.11 13.62
N LEU A 381 -8.19 -18.21 12.88
CA LEU A 381 -7.46 -18.22 11.63
C LEU A 381 -8.02 -17.22 10.61
N LEU A 382 -9.34 -17.02 10.58
CA LEU A 382 -10.02 -16.14 9.64
C LEU A 382 -9.88 -14.66 10.01
N GLU A 383 -9.56 -14.34 11.27
CA GLU A 383 -9.36 -12.97 11.75
C GLU A 383 -7.87 -12.65 12.01
N THR A 384 -7.00 -13.66 12.05
CA THR A 384 -5.56 -13.48 12.23
C THR A 384 -4.84 -13.56 10.90
N GLU A 385 -4.26 -12.45 10.44
CA GLU A 385 -3.32 -12.45 9.31
C GLU A 385 -2.13 -13.37 9.63
N VAL A 386 -1.81 -14.31 8.74
CA VAL A 386 -0.66 -15.21 8.91
C VAL A 386 0.61 -14.50 8.46
N TYR A 387 0.58 -13.89 7.28
CA TYR A 387 1.72 -13.30 6.58
C TYR A 387 2.85 -14.32 6.39
N GLY A 388 2.49 -15.44 5.75
CA GLY A 388 3.36 -16.59 5.47
C GLY A 388 2.74 -17.52 4.42
N PRO A 389 3.44 -18.58 3.96
CA PRO A 389 3.05 -19.34 2.77
C PRO A 389 1.96 -20.37 3.08
N LEU A 390 0.83 -19.91 3.63
CA LEU A 390 -0.31 -20.71 4.05
C LEU A 390 -1.58 -20.18 3.38
N VAL A 391 -2.38 -21.10 2.84
CA VAL A 391 -3.69 -20.77 2.29
C VAL A 391 -4.72 -21.83 2.66
N ALA A 392 -5.93 -21.36 2.99
CA ALA A 392 -7.06 -22.15 3.42
C ALA A 392 -8.13 -22.22 2.33
N LEU A 393 -8.61 -23.42 2.02
CA LEU A 393 -9.72 -23.68 1.09
C LEU A 393 -10.98 -23.98 1.90
N LEU A 394 -12.00 -23.14 1.74
CA LEU A 394 -13.29 -23.29 2.41
C LEU A 394 -14.39 -23.48 1.35
N PRO A 395 -15.25 -24.49 1.51
CA PRO A 395 -16.44 -24.62 0.66
C PRO A 395 -17.39 -23.45 0.89
N PHE A 396 -18.25 -23.13 -0.08
CA PHE A 396 -19.49 -22.39 0.15
C PHE A 396 -20.55 -22.80 -0.87
N GLU A 397 -21.84 -22.74 -0.50
CA GLU A 397 -22.95 -22.98 -1.44
C GLU A 397 -23.58 -21.66 -1.91
N GLY A 398 -23.74 -20.70 -1.00
CA GLY A 398 -24.34 -19.41 -1.28
C GLY A 398 -23.44 -18.27 -0.84
N ILE A 399 -23.37 -17.21 -1.65
CA ILE A 399 -22.50 -16.06 -1.38
C ILE A 399 -22.85 -15.31 -0.08
N THR A 400 -24.09 -15.43 0.39
CA THR A 400 -24.59 -14.72 1.58
C THR A 400 -23.79 -15.02 2.84
N SER A 401 -23.35 -16.26 3.06
CA SER A 401 -22.53 -16.61 4.23
C SER A 401 -21.15 -15.94 4.16
N VAL A 402 -20.56 -15.91 2.98
CA VAL A 402 -19.25 -15.28 2.72
C VAL A 402 -19.33 -13.76 2.89
N VAL A 403 -20.37 -13.12 2.34
CA VAL A 403 -20.58 -11.67 2.50
C VAL A 403 -20.79 -11.30 3.97
N ARG A 404 -21.54 -12.11 4.73
CA ARG A 404 -21.70 -11.89 6.18
C ARG A 404 -20.38 -11.98 6.92
N LEU A 405 -19.55 -12.97 6.59
CA LEU A 405 -18.22 -13.12 7.18
C LEU A 405 -17.33 -11.92 6.88
N VAL A 406 -17.27 -11.49 5.62
CA VAL A 406 -16.51 -10.31 5.21
C VAL A 406 -17.00 -9.06 5.94
N THR A 407 -18.31 -8.85 5.99
CA THR A 407 -18.90 -7.65 6.61
C THR A 407 -18.65 -7.60 8.11
N GLY A 408 -18.59 -8.76 8.78
CA GLY A 408 -18.30 -8.87 10.20
C GLY A 408 -16.82 -8.85 10.56
N SER A 409 -15.93 -9.07 9.59
CA SER A 409 -14.49 -9.17 9.81
C SER A 409 -13.84 -7.80 10.02
N ARG A 410 -12.79 -7.77 10.83
CA ARG A 410 -12.03 -6.53 11.09
C ARG A 410 -10.80 -6.36 10.21
N VAL A 411 -10.39 -7.42 9.52
CA VAL A 411 -9.13 -7.50 8.77
C VAL A 411 -9.31 -7.90 7.31
N ILE A 412 -10.49 -8.36 6.90
CA ILE A 412 -10.76 -8.70 5.49
C ILE A 412 -11.18 -7.46 4.72
N ASP A 413 -10.26 -6.93 3.92
CA ASP A 413 -10.49 -5.71 3.15
C ASP A 413 -10.51 -5.90 1.63
N SER A 414 -9.89 -6.97 1.12
CA SER A 414 -9.79 -7.19 -0.33
C SER A 414 -10.32 -8.55 -0.74
N ALA A 415 -11.01 -8.59 -1.86
CA ALA A 415 -11.47 -9.82 -2.48
C ALA A 415 -10.99 -9.97 -3.92
N SER A 416 -10.55 -11.17 -4.26
CA SER A 416 -10.41 -11.63 -5.64
C SER A 416 -11.62 -12.46 -6.01
N VAL A 417 -12.18 -12.30 -7.21
CA VAL A 417 -13.42 -12.99 -7.59
C VAL A 417 -13.26 -13.60 -8.98
N PHE A 418 -13.44 -14.91 -9.07
CA PHE A 418 -13.36 -15.66 -10.31
C PHE A 418 -14.77 -16.09 -10.72
N THR A 419 -15.26 -15.52 -11.83
CA THR A 419 -16.60 -15.77 -12.37
C THR A 419 -16.71 -15.22 -13.79
N ARG A 420 -17.67 -15.72 -14.57
CA ARG A 420 -18.06 -15.17 -15.87
C ARG A 420 -19.34 -14.33 -15.76
N ASP A 421 -20.05 -14.40 -14.63
CA ASP A 421 -21.25 -13.62 -14.36
C ASP A 421 -20.90 -12.15 -14.02
N ILE A 422 -21.13 -11.28 -15.00
CA ILE A 422 -20.92 -9.84 -14.90
C ILE A 422 -21.93 -9.18 -13.96
N ASP A 423 -23.15 -9.70 -13.90
CA ASP A 423 -24.20 -9.11 -13.06
C ASP A 423 -23.98 -9.47 -11.60
N PHE A 424 -23.47 -10.68 -11.31
CA PHE A 424 -22.94 -11.03 -9.99
C PHE A 424 -21.82 -10.07 -9.56
N VAL A 425 -20.82 -9.82 -10.42
CA VAL A 425 -19.72 -8.90 -10.13
C VAL A 425 -20.24 -7.49 -9.83
N ARG A 426 -21.16 -6.97 -10.66
CA ARG A 426 -21.79 -5.66 -10.42
C ARG A 426 -22.53 -5.63 -9.08
N ASN A 427 -23.30 -6.68 -8.76
CA ASN A 427 -24.02 -6.76 -7.51
C ASN A 427 -23.06 -6.79 -6.31
N LEU A 428 -21.96 -7.54 -6.42
CA LEU A 428 -20.93 -7.61 -5.38
C LEU A 428 -20.28 -6.24 -5.15
N ILE A 429 -19.83 -5.57 -6.21
CA ILE A 429 -19.18 -4.24 -6.12
C ILE A 429 -20.11 -3.19 -5.50
N ASN A 430 -21.41 -3.26 -5.79
CA ASN A 430 -22.37 -2.27 -5.28
C ASN A 430 -22.83 -2.53 -3.83
N ASN A 431 -22.75 -3.77 -3.34
CA ASN A 431 -23.39 -4.15 -2.07
C ASN A 431 -22.43 -4.73 -1.02
N ALA A 432 -21.23 -5.19 -1.40
CA ALA A 432 -20.27 -5.74 -0.45
C ALA A 432 -19.25 -4.69 -0.02
N GLU A 433 -18.92 -4.68 1.27
CA GLU A 433 -18.05 -3.66 1.85
C GLU A 433 -16.55 -4.03 1.78
N PHE A 434 -16.02 -4.24 0.57
CA PHE A 434 -14.59 -4.41 0.35
C PHE A 434 -13.91 -3.07 0.08
N ALA A 435 -12.67 -2.91 0.53
CA ALA A 435 -11.79 -1.84 0.10
C ALA A 435 -11.39 -1.98 -1.38
N THR A 436 -11.11 -3.21 -1.81
CA THR A 436 -10.76 -3.51 -3.20
C THR A 436 -11.33 -4.84 -3.68
N VAL A 437 -11.68 -4.89 -4.97
CA VAL A 437 -12.17 -6.10 -5.63
C VAL A 437 -11.41 -6.29 -6.94
N SER A 438 -10.73 -7.44 -7.07
CA SER A 438 -10.12 -7.89 -8.33
C SER A 438 -11.01 -8.94 -8.99
N VAL A 439 -11.21 -8.86 -10.30
CA VAL A 439 -12.10 -9.79 -11.04
C VAL A 439 -11.27 -10.60 -12.03
N ASN A 440 -11.36 -11.93 -11.94
CA ASN A 440 -10.61 -12.91 -12.72
C ASN A 440 -9.09 -12.73 -12.65
N ASP A 441 -8.62 -12.18 -11.54
CA ASP A 441 -7.23 -11.96 -11.18
C ASP A 441 -7.15 -11.85 -9.65
N THR A 442 -5.95 -12.00 -9.08
CA THR A 442 -5.71 -11.76 -7.66
C THR A 442 -5.09 -10.39 -7.41
N TYR A 443 -3.79 -10.26 -7.67
CA TYR A 443 -3.00 -9.08 -7.30
C TYR A 443 -2.49 -8.26 -8.49
N PHE A 444 -2.34 -8.86 -9.66
CA PHE A 444 -1.56 -8.26 -10.74
C PHE A 444 -2.27 -7.04 -11.35
N SER A 445 -3.57 -7.16 -11.58
CA SER A 445 -4.43 -6.07 -12.07
C SER A 445 -4.44 -4.89 -11.10
N MET A 446 -4.53 -5.16 -9.79
CA MET A 446 -4.49 -4.15 -8.74
C MET A 446 -3.12 -3.45 -8.70
N ASP A 447 -2.03 -4.21 -8.64
CA ASP A 447 -0.67 -3.69 -8.59
C ASP A 447 -0.29 -2.86 -9.82
N MET A 448 -0.77 -3.26 -11.00
CA MET A 448 -0.50 -2.55 -12.26
C MET A 448 -1.45 -1.36 -12.48
N SER A 449 -2.56 -1.31 -11.76
CA SER A 449 -3.53 -0.22 -11.79
C SER A 449 -3.15 0.91 -10.84
N TRP A 450 -1.97 1.50 -11.04
CA TRP A 450 -1.44 2.59 -10.19
C TRP A 450 -2.37 3.81 -10.02
N ARG A 451 -3.43 3.92 -10.82
CA ARG A 451 -4.47 4.97 -10.73
C ARG A 451 -5.65 4.58 -9.83
N ALA A 452 -5.84 3.30 -9.57
CA ALA A 452 -6.86 2.78 -8.68
C ALA A 452 -6.34 2.90 -7.24
N PRO A 453 -6.98 3.70 -6.37
CA PRO A 453 -6.57 3.81 -4.98
C PRO A 453 -6.92 2.54 -4.20
N ILE A 454 -6.12 2.25 -3.19
CA ILE A 454 -6.30 1.16 -2.23
C ILE A 454 -6.36 1.82 -0.85
N GLN A 455 -7.52 1.76 -0.19
CA GLN A 455 -7.71 2.36 1.13
C GLN A 455 -7.89 1.27 2.19
N GLY A 456 -7.14 1.35 3.28
CA GLY A 456 -7.38 0.48 4.44
C GLY A 456 -8.76 0.75 5.05
N LYS A 457 -9.35 -0.27 5.68
CA LYS A 457 -10.62 -0.19 6.41
C LYS A 457 -10.47 -0.91 7.76
N GLY A 458 -11.18 -0.43 8.78
CA GLY A 458 -11.18 -1.08 10.09
C GLY A 458 -9.78 -1.17 10.70
N GLU A 459 -9.33 -2.37 11.06
CA GLU A 459 -8.03 -2.58 11.70
C GLU A 459 -6.83 -2.52 10.73
N SER A 460 -7.04 -2.60 9.41
CA SER A 460 -5.96 -2.36 8.44
C SER A 460 -5.63 -0.86 8.27
N GLY A 461 -6.35 0.01 8.96
CA GLY A 461 -6.02 1.42 9.09
C GLY A 461 -6.81 2.34 8.15
N GLN A 462 -6.34 3.58 8.04
CA GLN A 462 -7.06 4.69 7.39
C GLN A 462 -6.26 5.37 6.28
N GLY A 463 -5.11 4.80 5.90
CA GLY A 463 -4.26 5.33 4.84
C GLY A 463 -4.71 4.92 3.44
N ILE A 464 -4.29 5.70 2.44
CA ILE A 464 -4.54 5.41 1.03
C ILE A 464 -3.21 5.17 0.32
N ARG A 465 -3.12 4.07 -0.43
CA ARG A 465 -2.04 3.77 -1.37
C ARG A 465 -2.56 3.89 -2.80
N HIS A 466 -1.65 4.14 -3.74
CA HIS A 466 -1.97 4.31 -5.17
C HIS A 466 -2.93 5.48 -5.47
N GLY A 467 -3.21 5.70 -6.75
CA GLY A 467 -4.13 6.76 -7.16
C GLY A 467 -3.57 8.16 -7.00
N LEU A 468 -4.44 9.14 -7.23
CA LEU A 468 -4.14 10.55 -6.93
C LEU A 468 -4.25 10.82 -5.42
N GLU A 469 -5.10 10.05 -4.77
CA GLU A 469 -5.46 10.11 -3.37
C GLU A 469 -4.22 9.90 -2.48
N ALA A 470 -3.34 8.95 -2.83
CA ALA A 470 -2.13 8.68 -2.04
C ALA A 470 -1.15 9.85 -1.96
N ILE A 471 -1.09 10.73 -2.97
CA ILE A 471 -0.25 11.94 -2.89
C ILE A 471 -1.00 13.09 -2.23
N LEU A 472 -2.33 13.18 -2.41
CA LEU A 472 -3.15 14.24 -1.83
C LEU A 472 -3.29 14.13 -0.30
N GLN A 473 -3.20 12.93 0.28
CA GLN A 473 -3.28 12.76 1.74
C GLN A 473 -2.16 13.51 2.49
N TYR A 474 -1.03 13.78 1.82
CA TYR A 474 0.11 14.54 2.36
C TYR A 474 0.03 16.04 2.01
N THR A 475 -1.18 16.55 1.80
CA THR A 475 -1.41 17.95 1.47
C THR A 475 -2.50 18.56 2.34
N GLN A 476 -2.35 19.85 2.67
CA GLN A 476 -3.38 20.69 3.23
C GLN A 476 -4.15 21.38 2.11
N VAL A 477 -5.48 21.31 2.21
CA VAL A 477 -6.39 21.94 1.25
C VAL A 477 -6.56 23.41 1.62
N PHE A 478 -6.07 24.30 0.77
CA PHE A 478 -6.22 25.75 0.94
C PHE A 478 -7.19 26.30 -0.11
N SER A 479 -8.19 27.07 0.30
CA SER A 479 -9.15 27.70 -0.61
C SER A 479 -9.09 29.22 -0.53
N ALA A 480 -9.16 29.89 -1.68
CA ALA A 480 -9.38 31.33 -1.77
C ALA A 480 -10.61 31.60 -2.63
N THR A 481 -11.49 32.45 -2.13
CA THR A 481 -12.68 32.90 -2.85
C THR A 481 -12.51 34.36 -3.24
N ARG A 482 -13.10 34.73 -4.38
CA ARG A 482 -13.13 36.10 -4.87
C ARG A 482 -14.50 36.41 -5.41
N LEU A 483 -15.09 37.45 -4.85
CA LEU A 483 -16.27 38.09 -5.38
C LEU A 483 -15.86 39.32 -6.19
N LYS A 484 -16.14 39.33 -7.50
CA LYS A 484 -15.81 40.48 -8.35
C LYS A 484 -16.94 41.51 -8.32
N SER A 485 -16.56 42.78 -8.11
CA SER A 485 -17.30 44.01 -8.50
C SER A 485 -18.62 44.36 -7.79
N ILE A 486 -19.14 43.53 -6.88
CA ILE A 486 -20.35 43.85 -6.11
C ILE A 486 -20.08 43.47 -4.65
N SER A 487 -20.20 44.41 -3.72
CA SER A 487 -20.34 44.06 -2.30
C SER A 487 -21.79 43.67 -2.09
N TRP A 488 -22.06 42.41 -1.74
CA TRP A 488 -23.40 41.97 -1.31
C TRP A 488 -23.71 42.39 0.14
N VAL A 489 -22.77 43.06 0.80
CA VAL A 489 -23.03 43.73 2.07
C VAL A 489 -23.76 45.03 1.77
N PRO A 490 -25.00 45.20 2.25
CA PRO A 490 -25.74 46.45 2.07
C PRO A 490 -25.02 47.62 2.74
N LYS A 491 -25.23 48.84 2.23
CA LYS A 491 -24.72 50.07 2.87
C LYS A 491 -25.40 50.32 4.22
N ASP A 492 -26.67 49.94 4.33
CA ASP A 492 -27.46 49.98 5.54
C ASP A 492 -27.81 48.54 5.95
N TRP A 493 -27.48 48.15 7.19
CA TRP A 493 -27.77 46.80 7.71
C TRP A 493 -29.27 46.60 8.01
N ARG A 494 -30.14 47.28 7.26
CA ARG A 494 -31.60 47.22 7.36
C ARG A 494 -32.11 46.06 6.50
N SER A 495 -33.07 45.31 7.04
CA SER A 495 -33.74 44.25 6.30
C SER A 495 -34.53 44.81 5.11
N GLY A 496 -34.60 44.06 4.01
CA GLY A 496 -35.35 44.39 2.81
C GLY A 496 -34.64 45.36 1.87
N ASN A 497 -33.35 45.63 2.10
CA ASN A 497 -32.53 46.47 1.23
C ASN A 497 -32.37 45.84 -0.18
N TRP A 498 -31.91 46.66 -1.13
CA TRP A 498 -31.81 46.24 -2.52
C TRP A 498 -30.86 45.05 -2.74
N THR A 499 -29.72 45.01 -2.05
CA THR A 499 -28.74 43.90 -2.17
C THR A 499 -29.32 42.57 -1.66
N GLU A 500 -30.09 42.59 -0.57
CA GLU A 500 -30.77 41.43 0.00
C GLU A 500 -31.85 40.91 -0.95
N ARG A 501 -32.70 41.79 -1.49
CA ARG A 501 -33.71 41.42 -2.49
C ARG A 501 -33.09 40.80 -3.74
N LEU A 502 -32.00 41.40 -4.24
CA LEU A 502 -31.28 40.89 -5.40
C LEU A 502 -30.68 39.51 -5.11
N THR A 503 -30.11 39.32 -3.92
CA THR A 503 -29.52 38.03 -3.48
C THR A 503 -30.57 36.94 -3.47
N PHE A 504 -31.71 37.20 -2.80
CA PHE A 504 -32.80 36.23 -2.73
C PHE A 504 -33.42 35.93 -4.08
N TRP A 505 -33.52 36.91 -4.98
CA TRP A 505 -33.97 36.67 -6.34
C TRP A 505 -33.02 35.74 -7.09
N PHE A 506 -31.70 35.99 -7.05
CA PHE A 506 -30.72 35.10 -7.69
C PHE A 506 -30.70 33.70 -7.09
N MET A 507 -30.76 33.58 -5.76
CA MET A 507 -30.85 32.28 -5.08
C MET A 507 -32.14 31.54 -5.47
N GLY A 508 -33.26 32.26 -5.51
CA GLY A 508 -34.56 31.72 -5.93
C GLY A 508 -34.54 31.26 -7.38
N PHE A 509 -33.96 32.05 -8.29
CA PHE A 509 -33.77 31.69 -9.69
C PHE A 509 -32.86 30.47 -9.86
N TYR A 510 -31.72 30.42 -9.16
CA TYR A 510 -30.80 29.28 -9.23
C TYR A 510 -31.43 28.01 -8.65
N SER A 511 -32.19 28.14 -7.55
CA SER A 511 -32.97 27.05 -6.97
C SER A 511 -34.05 26.57 -7.93
N TRP A 512 -34.76 27.48 -8.61
CA TRP A 512 -35.71 27.14 -9.66
C TRP A 512 -35.04 26.42 -10.83
N LEU A 513 -33.87 26.89 -11.29
CA LEU A 513 -33.11 26.28 -12.37
C LEU A 513 -32.65 24.85 -12.00
N SER A 514 -32.16 24.68 -10.78
CA SER A 514 -31.79 23.36 -10.26
C SER A 514 -32.99 22.41 -10.23
N ARG A 515 -34.10 22.85 -9.64
CA ARG A 515 -35.32 22.03 -9.51
C ARG A 515 -35.98 21.68 -10.84
N ASN A 516 -35.97 22.58 -11.81
CA ASN A 516 -36.76 22.44 -13.04
C ASN A 516 -35.93 22.12 -14.28
N VAL A 517 -34.60 22.22 -14.22
CA VAL A 517 -33.73 22.00 -15.38
C VAL A 517 -32.60 21.02 -15.05
N THR A 518 -31.69 21.38 -14.15
CA THR A 518 -30.39 20.66 -14.04
C THR A 518 -30.43 19.42 -13.18
N ASP A 519 -31.26 19.40 -12.13
CA ASP A 519 -31.39 18.28 -11.18
C ASP A 519 -32.79 17.65 -11.26
N THR A 520 -33.36 17.66 -12.47
CA THR A 520 -34.63 16.97 -12.74
C THR A 520 -34.41 15.47 -12.86
N VAL A 521 -35.46 14.70 -12.56
CA VAL A 521 -35.49 13.24 -12.80
C VAL A 521 -35.16 12.92 -14.26
N VAL A 522 -35.53 13.78 -15.20
CA VAL A 522 -35.20 13.62 -16.63
C VAL A 522 -33.70 13.82 -16.87
N ALA A 523 -33.10 14.87 -16.34
CA ALA A 523 -31.65 15.10 -16.45
C ALA A 523 -30.84 13.97 -15.77
N ASP A 524 -31.29 13.50 -14.62
CA ASP A 524 -30.69 12.36 -13.93
C ASP A 524 -30.89 11.05 -14.69
N GLY A 525 -32.07 10.84 -15.27
CA GLY A 525 -32.37 9.70 -16.15
C GLY A 525 -31.46 9.69 -17.38
N ILE A 526 -31.27 10.83 -18.05
CA ILE A 526 -30.34 10.94 -19.18
C ILE A 526 -28.90 10.65 -18.72
N ARG A 527 -28.46 11.21 -17.59
CA ARG A 527 -27.13 10.92 -17.01
C ARG A 527 -26.96 9.45 -16.64
N ALA A 528 -28.02 8.80 -16.14
CA ALA A 528 -28.02 7.37 -15.82
C ALA A 528 -27.96 6.51 -17.09
N ILE A 529 -28.74 6.83 -18.13
CA ILE A 529 -28.70 6.15 -19.42
C ILE A 529 -27.31 6.27 -20.05
N LEU A 530 -26.72 7.47 -20.05
CA LEU A 530 -25.37 7.69 -20.60
C LEU A 530 -24.30 6.88 -19.83
N ARG A 531 -24.42 6.77 -18.50
CA ARG A 531 -23.56 5.90 -17.69
C ARG A 531 -23.76 4.43 -18.04
N TRP A 532 -25.01 3.96 -18.08
CA TRP A 532 -25.35 2.58 -18.45
C TRP A 532 -24.82 2.19 -19.84
N ILE A 533 -24.96 3.08 -20.84
CA ILE A 533 -24.41 2.86 -22.18
C ILE A 533 -22.89 2.71 -22.10
N ARG A 534 -22.19 3.64 -21.43
CA ARG A 534 -20.73 3.60 -21.29
C ARG A 534 -20.26 2.31 -20.61
N ASP A 535 -20.91 1.93 -19.52
CA ASP A 535 -20.52 0.77 -18.70
C ASP A 535 -20.80 -0.57 -19.44
N ARG A 536 -21.68 -0.58 -20.45
CA ARG A 536 -21.89 -1.75 -21.34
C ARG A 536 -20.72 -1.96 -22.32
N PHE A 537 -20.03 -0.90 -22.72
CA PHE A 537 -18.90 -1.00 -23.67
C PHE A 537 -17.55 -1.17 -22.97
N VAL A 538 -17.38 -0.60 -21.78
CA VAL A 538 -16.11 -0.63 -21.05
C VAL A 538 -16.04 -1.81 -20.06
N GLY A 539 -17.19 -2.38 -19.67
CA GLY A 539 -17.28 -3.36 -18.58
C GLY A 539 -17.54 -2.67 -17.24
N PRO A 540 -17.85 -3.44 -16.17
CA PRO A 540 -18.12 -2.88 -14.84
C PRO A 540 -16.87 -2.44 -14.06
N VAL A 541 -15.67 -2.66 -14.61
CA VAL A 541 -14.36 -2.38 -13.97
C VAL A 541 -13.56 -1.41 -14.84
#